data_AF-B9R8G3-F1
#
_entry.id   AF-B9R8G3-F1
#
_cell.length_a   1.000
_cell.length_b   1.000
_cell.length_c   1.000
_cell.angle_alpha   90.00
_cell.angle_beta   90.00
_cell.angle_gamma   90.00
#
_symmetry.space_group_name_H-M   'P 1'
#
loop_
_entity.id
_entity.type
_entity.pdbx_description
1 polymer ?
#
loop_
_entity_poly.entity_id
_entity_poly.type
_entity_poly.pdbx_seq_one_letter_code
_entity_poly.pdbx_strand_id
1 'polypeptide(L)'
;MAPALCFINPDQSSGDDGARCPLGLKYGALPEEVVPLLQAAQAAGLKVVGVSFHIGSAATHSRAYRGDIAAAKNVFETAARLGMPKMNVLNVVDSPLAHHSMKRLQLLKPLSNLISQVKRV
;
A
#
# COMPACT_ATOMS: atom_id res chain seq x y z
N MET A 1 -2.76 20.33 12.49
CA MET A 1 -3.27 18.94 12.42
C MET A 1 -2.32 18.15 11.54
N ALA A 2 -1.57 17.19 12.09
CA ALA A 2 -0.58 16.43 11.33
C ALA A 2 -1.27 15.36 10.46
N PRO A 3 -0.85 15.16 9.20
CA PRO A 3 -1.40 14.12 8.34
C PRO A 3 -0.88 12.74 8.74
N ALA A 4 -1.74 11.73 8.81
CA ALA A 4 -1.35 10.33 9.01
C ALA A 4 -1.40 9.56 7.68
N LEU A 5 -0.42 8.68 7.44
CA LEU A 5 -0.49 7.65 6.40
C LEU A 5 -0.79 6.30 7.04
N CYS A 6 -1.72 5.55 6.45
CA CYS A 6 -1.95 4.16 6.80
C CYS A 6 -0.88 3.29 6.12
N PHE A 7 -0.12 2.53 6.90
CA PHE A 7 0.79 1.51 6.35
C PHE A 7 0.03 0.21 6.22
N ILE A 8 0.00 -0.39 5.04
CA ILE A 8 -0.69 -1.66 4.81
C ILE A 8 0.32 -2.79 4.60
N ASN A 9 0.00 -3.96 5.15
CA ASN A 9 0.67 -5.20 4.81
C ASN A 9 -0.23 -5.97 3.83
N PRO A 10 0.17 -6.13 2.56
CA PRO A 10 -0.58 -6.95 1.61
C PRO A 10 -0.54 -8.41 2.07
N ASP A 11 -1.71 -9.03 2.17
CA ASP A 11 -1.85 -10.44 2.55
C ASP A 11 -0.98 -11.34 1.65
N GLN A 12 0.05 -11.96 2.23
CA GLN A 12 0.91 -12.91 1.53
C GLN A 12 0.31 -14.31 1.59
N SER A 13 -0.87 -14.51 0.99
CA SER A 13 -1.46 -15.85 0.79
C SER A 13 -0.96 -16.53 -0.50
N SER A 14 0.35 -16.68 -0.65
CA SER A 14 0.92 -17.74 -1.48
C SER A 14 2.37 -17.93 -1.10
N GLY A 15 2.70 -19.10 -0.54
CA GLY A 15 4.02 -19.46 -0.04
C GLY A 15 5.10 -19.46 -1.12
N ASP A 16 5.63 -18.29 -1.43
CA ASP A 16 6.91 -18.14 -2.11
C ASP A 16 7.89 -17.48 -1.13
N ASP A 17 8.72 -18.35 -0.54
CA ASP A 17 9.75 -18.08 0.47
C ASP A 17 10.97 -17.35 -0.13
N GLY A 18 10.72 -16.37 -1.00
CA GLY A 18 11.75 -15.67 -1.77
C GLY A 18 12.34 -14.44 -1.08
N ALA A 19 11.73 -13.96 0.00
CA ALA A 19 12.24 -12.83 0.76
C ALA A 19 13.11 -13.31 1.93
N ARG A 20 14.43 -13.16 1.80
CA ARG A 20 15.42 -13.52 2.85
C ARG A 20 15.16 -12.89 4.24
N CYS A 21 14.29 -11.88 4.31
CA CYS A 21 13.68 -11.33 5.52
C CYS A 21 12.28 -10.78 5.17
N PRO A 22 11.16 -11.39 5.61
CA PRO A 22 9.82 -10.83 5.41
C PRO A 22 9.66 -9.54 6.22
N LEU A 23 9.93 -8.38 5.62
CA LEU A 23 9.69 -7.08 6.26
C LEU A 23 8.19 -6.77 6.43
N GLY A 24 7.31 -7.45 5.66
CA GLY A 24 5.86 -7.34 5.80
C GLY A 24 5.35 -7.74 7.19
N LEU A 25 6.02 -8.69 7.87
CA LEU A 25 5.67 -9.06 9.24
C LEU A 25 6.15 -8.05 10.31
N LYS A 26 7.03 -7.10 9.95
CA LYS A 26 7.57 -6.13 10.92
C LYS A 26 6.76 -4.83 10.99
N TYR A 27 6.14 -4.42 9.87
CA TYR A 27 5.44 -3.14 9.76
C TYR A 27 4.28 -3.23 8.77
N GLY A 28 3.17 -2.57 9.10
CA GLY A 28 1.96 -2.49 8.26
C GLY A 28 0.76 -3.16 8.92
N ALA A 29 -0.42 -2.56 8.75
CA ALA A 29 -1.68 -3.06 9.24
C ALA A 29 -2.12 -4.29 8.43
N LEU A 30 -2.58 -5.31 9.14
CA LEU A 30 -3.30 -6.44 8.55
C LEU A 30 -4.67 -5.97 8.02
N PRO A 31 -5.26 -6.67 7.03
CA PRO A 31 -6.56 -6.30 6.48
C PRO A 31 -7.65 -6.09 7.53
N GLU A 32 -7.69 -6.93 8.56
CA GLU A 32 -8.61 -6.86 9.70
C GLU A 32 -8.36 -5.66 10.63
N GLU A 33 -7.13 -5.13 10.66
CA GLU A 33 -6.74 -3.98 11.49
C GLU A 33 -7.05 -2.64 10.82
N VAL A 34 -7.22 -2.61 9.50
CA VAL A 34 -7.46 -1.37 8.73
C VAL A 34 -8.68 -0.60 9.24
N VAL A 35 -9.83 -1.27 9.40
CA VAL A 35 -11.07 -0.60 9.83
C VAL A 35 -10.94 -0.03 11.25
N PRO A 36 -10.52 -0.82 12.27
CA PRO A 36 -10.26 -0.30 13.61
C PRO A 36 -9.30 0.90 13.63
N LEU A 37 -8.21 0.85 12.85
CA LEU A 37 -7.24 1.95 12.79
C LEU A 37 -7.81 3.22 12.16
N LEU A 38 -8.59 3.10 11.08
CA LEU A 38 -9.26 4.24 10.45
C LEU A 38 -10.29 4.89 11.38
N GLN A 39 -11.07 4.08 12.10
CA GLN A 39 -12.03 4.57 13.09
C GLN A 39 -11.33 5.23 14.28
N ALA A 40 -10.24 4.64 14.78
CA ALA A 40 -9.45 5.24 15.86
C ALA A 40 -8.85 6.60 15.43
N ALA A 41 -8.34 6.70 14.20
CA ALA A 41 -7.84 7.96 13.66
C ALA A 41 -8.94 9.01 13.55
N GLN A 42 -10.14 8.63 13.09
CA GLN A 42 -11.30 9.52 13.03
C GLN A 42 -11.73 9.99 14.42
N ALA A 43 -11.82 9.08 15.39
CA ALA A 43 -12.17 9.40 16.79
C ALA A 43 -11.15 10.33 17.45
N ALA A 44 -9.87 10.19 17.09
CA ALA A 44 -8.79 11.07 17.55
C ALA A 44 -8.72 12.42 16.80
N GLY A 45 -9.62 12.67 15.84
CA GLY A 45 -9.60 13.87 15.01
C GLY A 45 -8.40 13.95 14.05
N LEU A 46 -7.74 12.82 13.77
CA LEU A 46 -6.62 12.75 12.85
C LEU A 46 -7.12 12.65 11.40
N LYS A 47 -6.53 13.46 10.53
CA LYS A 47 -6.79 13.38 9.09
C LYS A 47 -5.85 12.35 8.46
N VAL A 48 -6.40 11.20 8.10
CA VAL A 48 -5.70 10.23 7.25
C VAL A 48 -5.73 10.73 5.81
N VAL A 49 -4.56 10.87 5.18
CA VAL A 49 -4.43 11.47 3.83
C VAL A 49 -4.13 10.46 2.74
N GLY A 50 -3.80 9.22 3.12
CA GLY A 50 -3.40 8.21 2.15
C GLY A 50 -2.82 6.94 2.74
N VAL A 51 -2.26 6.13 1.85
CA VAL A 51 -1.71 4.81 2.13
C VAL A 51 -0.25 4.74 1.69
N SER A 52 0.59 4.12 2.53
CA SER A 52 1.97 3.73 2.19
C SER A 52 2.07 2.22 2.19
N PHE A 53 2.86 1.67 1.28
CA PHE A 53 3.25 0.27 1.35
C PHE A 53 4.68 0.10 0.90
N HIS A 54 5.31 -0.99 1.36
CA HIS A 54 6.65 -1.37 0.98
C HIS A 54 6.59 -2.61 0.11
N ILE A 55 7.34 -2.56 -0.99
CA ILE A 55 7.43 -3.67 -1.92
C ILE A 55 8.66 -4.46 -1.51
N GLY A 56 8.47 -5.70 -1.07
CA GLY A 56 9.55 -6.55 -0.58
C GLY A 56 10.70 -6.68 -1.58
N SER A 57 11.93 -6.87 -1.06
CA SER A 57 13.19 -6.85 -1.84
C SER A 57 13.32 -7.91 -2.94
N ALA A 58 12.31 -8.77 -3.11
CA ALA A 58 12.25 -9.81 -4.14
C ALA A 58 11.26 -9.48 -5.28
N ALA A 59 10.83 -8.22 -5.42
CA ALA A 59 9.94 -7.79 -6.50
C ALA A 59 10.66 -7.72 -7.86
N THR A 60 11.05 -8.87 -8.39
CA THR A 60 11.47 -9.06 -9.78
C THR A 60 10.27 -9.17 -10.73
N HIS A 61 9.04 -9.07 -10.22
CA HIS A 61 7.81 -9.26 -11.00
C HIS A 61 6.82 -8.10 -10.80
N SER A 62 6.30 -7.57 -11.90
CA SER A 62 5.20 -6.58 -11.94
C SER A 62 3.93 -7.02 -11.21
N ARG A 63 3.81 -8.33 -10.92
CA ARG A 63 2.72 -8.93 -10.14
C ARG A 63 2.76 -8.52 -8.67
N ALA A 64 3.94 -8.26 -8.09
CA ALA A 64 4.09 -7.83 -6.71
C ALA A 64 3.34 -6.50 -6.45
N TYR A 65 3.48 -5.53 -7.35
CA TYR A 65 2.79 -4.24 -7.27
C TYR A 65 1.26 -4.34 -7.35
N ARG A 66 0.71 -5.39 -7.99
CA ARG A 66 -0.75 -5.55 -8.17
C ARG A 66 -1.46 -5.83 -6.86
N GLY A 67 -0.91 -6.71 -6.02
CA GLY A 67 -1.48 -7.03 -4.72
C GLY A 67 -1.53 -5.79 -3.83
N ASP A 68 -0.40 -5.10 -3.73
CA ASP A 68 -0.24 -3.97 -2.82
C ASP A 68 -1.11 -2.77 -3.22
N ILE A 69 -1.21 -2.48 -4.51
CA ILE A 69 -2.08 -1.38 -4.97
C ILE A 69 -3.56 -1.76 -4.86
N ALA A 70 -3.93 -3.05 -5.05
CA ALA A 70 -5.29 -3.49 -4.79
C ALA A 70 -5.66 -3.36 -3.30
N ALA A 71 -4.75 -3.75 -2.41
CA ALA A 71 -4.91 -3.55 -0.97
C ALA A 71 -5.02 -2.05 -0.61
N ALA A 72 -4.18 -1.19 -1.20
CA ALA A 72 -4.29 0.25 -1.01
C ALA A 72 -5.63 0.81 -1.50
N LYS A 73 -6.12 0.34 -2.66
CA LYS A 73 -7.45 0.71 -3.16
C LYS A 73 -8.55 0.34 -2.18
N ASN A 74 -8.50 -0.86 -1.60
CA ASN A 74 -9.48 -1.30 -0.61
C ASN A 74 -9.48 -0.39 0.63
N VAL A 75 -8.33 0.13 1.07
CA VAL A 75 -8.27 1.09 2.19
C VAL A 75 -8.91 2.43 1.82
N PHE A 76 -8.64 2.95 0.61
CA PHE A 76 -9.30 4.16 0.11
C PHE A 76 -10.82 4.01 0.08
N GLU A 77 -11.32 2.89 -0.47
CA GLU A 77 -12.76 2.61 -0.52
C GLU A 77 -13.36 2.44 0.87
N THR A 78 -12.63 1.80 1.78
CA THR A 78 -13.06 1.62 3.18
C THR A 78 -13.19 2.96 3.89
N ALA A 79 -12.20 3.84 3.76
CA ALA A 79 -12.27 5.18 4.32
C ALA A 79 -13.43 6.01 3.75
N ALA A 80 -13.69 5.88 2.44
CA ALA A 80 -14.86 6.52 1.82
C ALA A 80 -16.17 5.99 2.40
N ARG A 81 -16.31 4.67 2.60
CA ARG A 81 -17.49 4.05 3.25
C ARG A 81 -17.67 4.49 4.71
N LEU A 82 -16.57 4.79 5.42
CA LEU A 82 -16.59 5.34 6.78
C LEU A 82 -16.88 6.85 6.82
N GLY A 83 -17.13 7.49 5.68
CA GLY A 83 -17.41 8.93 5.61
C GLY A 83 -16.19 9.81 5.94
N MET A 84 -14.98 9.26 5.83
CA MET A 84 -13.75 10.02 6.10
C MET A 84 -13.44 10.99 4.95
N PRO A 85 -12.68 12.08 5.21
CA PRO A 85 -12.21 12.97 4.15
C PRO A 85 -11.46 12.20 3.06
N LYS A 86 -11.66 12.61 1.81
CA LYS A 86 -11.02 11.97 0.65
C LYS A 86 -9.49 11.93 0.80
N MET A 87 -8.93 10.73 0.67
CA MET A 87 -7.49 10.49 0.60
C MET A 87 -6.97 10.83 -0.81
N ASN A 88 -5.73 11.30 -0.88
CA ASN A 88 -5.10 11.69 -2.16
C ASN A 88 -3.61 11.31 -2.26
N VAL A 89 -3.05 10.64 -1.25
CA VAL A 89 -1.64 10.21 -1.22
C VAL A 89 -1.55 8.68 -1.36
N LEU A 90 -0.79 8.22 -2.35
CA LEU A 90 -0.37 6.82 -2.46
C LEU A 90 1.15 6.79 -2.51
N ASN A 91 1.77 6.28 -1.46
CA ASN A 91 3.23 6.21 -1.35
C ASN A 91 3.74 4.79 -1.60
N VAL A 92 4.54 4.63 -2.64
CA VAL A 92 5.15 3.36 -3.02
C VAL A 92 6.61 3.39 -2.57
N VAL A 93 6.94 2.69 -1.49
CA VAL A 93 8.29 2.66 -0.93
C VAL A 93 9.05 1.48 -1.52
N ASP A 94 10.03 1.76 -2.36
CA ASP A 94 10.93 0.76 -2.94
C ASP A 94 12.22 0.63 -2.11
N SER A 95 12.83 -0.56 -2.09
CA SER A 95 14.11 -0.76 -1.42
C SER A 95 15.25 -0.40 -2.38
N PRO A 96 16.24 0.41 -1.98
CA PRO A 96 17.35 0.82 -2.85
C PRO A 96 18.22 -0.36 -3.34
N LEU A 97 18.08 -1.56 -2.77
CA LEU A 97 18.78 -2.77 -3.20
C LEU A 97 18.18 -3.43 -4.47
N ALA A 98 16.99 -3.04 -4.91
CA ALA A 98 16.37 -3.56 -6.15
C ALA A 98 17.00 -2.98 -7.44
N HIS A 99 17.99 -2.10 -7.33
CA HIS A 99 18.48 -1.27 -8.42
C HIS A 99 19.38 -1.96 -9.46
N HIS A 100 19.63 -3.28 -9.34
CA HIS A 100 20.63 -3.94 -10.19
C HIS A 100 20.12 -4.68 -11.45
N SER A 101 18.81 -4.73 -11.75
CA SER A 101 18.34 -5.31 -13.03
C SER A 101 16.90 -5.03 -13.49
N MET A 102 16.24 -3.97 -13.03
CA MET A 102 14.88 -3.64 -13.51
C MET A 102 14.88 -2.42 -14.43
N LYS A 103 14.47 -2.62 -15.69
CA LYS A 103 14.26 -1.54 -16.66
C LYS A 103 13.16 -0.60 -16.15
N ARG A 104 13.56 0.53 -15.55
CA ARG A 104 12.72 1.64 -15.04
C ARG A 104 11.53 2.00 -15.94
N LEU A 105 11.63 1.77 -17.25
CA LEU A 105 10.60 2.09 -18.25
C LEU A 105 9.48 1.04 -18.40
N GLN A 106 9.74 -0.25 -18.11
CA GLN A 106 8.77 -1.33 -18.34
C GLN A 106 7.70 -1.42 -17.23
N LEU A 107 8.01 -0.93 -16.03
CA LEU A 107 7.07 -0.93 -14.91
C LEU A 107 6.12 0.28 -14.92
N LEU A 108 6.54 1.43 -15.48
CA LEU A 108 5.78 2.69 -15.42
C LEU A 108 4.40 2.63 -16.08
N LYS A 109 4.25 1.88 -17.19
CA LYS A 109 2.96 1.73 -17.90
C LYS A 109 1.93 0.92 -17.11
N PRO A 110 2.23 -0.30 -16.60
CA PRO A 110 1.30 -1.01 -15.74
C PRO A 110 1.07 -0.28 -14.40
N LEU A 111 2.09 0.40 -13.85
CA LEU A 111 1.93 1.21 -12.64
C LEU A 111 0.95 2.37 -12.85
N SER A 112 1.04 3.10 -13.96
CA SER A 112 0.18 4.27 -14.19
C SER A 112 -1.30 3.88 -14.26
N ASN A 113 -1.62 2.77 -14.91
CA ASN A 113 -2.99 2.25 -14.97
C ASN A 113 -3.50 1.80 -13.59
N LEU A 114 -2.60 1.24 -12.78
CA LEU A 114 -2.93 0.73 -11.46
C LEU A 114 -3.10 1.87 -10.44
N ILE A 115 -2.23 2.88 -10.47
CA ILE A 115 -2.37 4.13 -9.71
C ILE A 115 -3.65 4.87 -10.13
N SER A 116 -4.02 4.84 -11.42
CA SER A 116 -5.27 5.45 -11.90
C SER A 116 -6.52 4.78 -11.32
N GLN A 117 -6.44 3.51 -10.90
CA GLN A 117 -7.58 2.84 -10.25
C GLN A 117 -7.80 3.33 -8.82
N VAL A 118 -6.74 3.71 -8.11
CA VAL A 118 -6.83 4.31 -6.76
C VAL A 118 -7.35 5.76 -6.84
N LYS A 119 -6.91 6.54 -7.83
CA LYS A 119 -7.36 7.94 -8.02
C LYS A 119 -8.86 8.11 -8.30
N ARG A 120 -9.54 7.05 -8.75
CA ARG A 120 -10.98 7.08 -9.08
C ARG A 120 -11.90 6.87 -7.88
N VAL A 121 -11.35 6.46 -6.75
CA VAL A 121 -12.02 6.45 -5.43
C VAL A 121 -11.92 7.86 -4.85
#